data_AF-A0AAD8JA42-F1
#
_entry.id   AF-A0AAD8JA42-F1
#
_cell.length_a   1.000
_cell.length_b   1.000
_cell.length_c   1.000
_cell.angle_alpha   90.00
_cell.angle_beta   90.00
_cell.angle_gamma   90.00
#
_symmetry.space_group_name_H-M   'P 1'
#
loop_
_entity.id
_entity.type
_entity.pdbx_description
1 polymer ?
#
loop_
_entity_poly.entity_id
_entity_poly.type
_entity_poly.pdbx_seq_one_letter_code
_entity_poly.pdbx_strand_id
1 'polypeptide(L)'
;MAVVAAASSMGIKRRKVVAKTGNEINPHIPSYVSSAPWKGACDNCGAMTHNVKECTDRPRKFRAIWTNKNIAPDEKIERFELDYDGKRDRWNGYDAALYVHVVERYEARDEARNKYLKDQQIKKLEEQNTNKQNVGGGVDDDHEEIEDEYSSHYDPKTRSMREDPLPDMDPNDKFYINDHTTVWGSWRNNHQWGYRCCKQLIRNTYCTGAAGIAAADQAGAI
;
A
#
# COMPACT_ATOMS: atom_id res chain seq x y z
N MET A 1 -25.11 37.09 -44.88
CA MET A 1 -24.75 36.97 -43.44
C MET A 1 -23.91 35.74 -43.27
N ALA A 2 -22.72 35.89 -42.70
CA ALA A 2 -21.70 34.86 -42.59
C ALA A 2 -22.08 33.79 -41.55
N VAL A 3 -21.84 32.52 -41.87
CA VAL A 3 -21.43 31.54 -40.86
C VAL A 3 -20.08 30.99 -41.32
N VAL A 4 -19.07 31.36 -40.56
CA VAL A 4 -17.66 31.12 -40.77
C VAL A 4 -17.38 29.62 -40.66
N ALA A 5 -16.91 29.00 -41.74
CA ALA A 5 -16.26 27.70 -41.65
C ALA A 5 -14.87 27.91 -41.04
N ALA A 6 -14.74 27.69 -39.74
CA ALA A 6 -13.44 27.71 -39.06
C ALA A 6 -12.77 26.33 -39.21
N ALA A 7 -11.54 26.35 -39.67
CA ALA A 7 -10.69 25.19 -39.87
C ALA A 7 -10.40 24.43 -38.57
N SER A 8 -10.27 23.10 -38.65
CA SER A 8 -9.10 22.46 -38.04
C SER A 8 -8.83 21.07 -38.61
N SER A 9 -7.56 20.94 -38.97
CA SER A 9 -6.73 19.78 -39.28
C SER A 9 -7.13 18.43 -38.68
N MET A 10 -6.73 17.37 -39.37
CA MET A 10 -6.54 16.02 -38.84
C MET A 10 -6.19 16.02 -37.33
N GLY A 11 -7.13 15.61 -36.47
CA GLY A 11 -6.87 15.41 -35.04
C GLY A 11 -8.08 15.67 -34.13
N ILE A 12 -8.49 14.63 -33.41
CA ILE A 12 -9.38 14.66 -32.21
C ILE A 12 -10.90 14.65 -32.50
N LYS A 13 -11.45 13.43 -32.69
CA LYS A 13 -12.89 13.16 -32.46
C LYS A 13 -13.14 13.09 -30.95
N ARG A 14 -14.19 13.74 -30.44
CA ARG A 14 -14.59 13.66 -29.01
C ARG A 14 -14.90 12.21 -28.64
N ARG A 15 -14.30 11.71 -27.55
CA ARG A 15 -14.50 10.33 -27.08
C ARG A 15 -15.90 10.18 -26.48
N LYS A 16 -16.55 9.04 -26.73
CA LYS A 16 -17.85 8.72 -26.11
C LYS A 16 -17.61 8.52 -24.61
N VAL A 17 -18.59 8.81 -23.76
CA VAL A 17 -18.47 8.66 -22.30
C VAL A 17 -19.54 7.72 -21.76
N VAL A 18 -19.22 6.99 -20.70
CA VAL A 18 -20.20 6.18 -19.97
C VAL A 18 -21.17 7.13 -19.26
N ALA A 19 -22.46 7.04 -19.57
CA ALA A 19 -23.47 7.98 -19.06
C ALA A 19 -23.58 8.01 -17.52
N LYS A 20 -23.16 6.94 -16.82
CA LYS A 20 -23.21 6.83 -15.36
C LYS A 20 -21.96 7.35 -14.65
N THR A 21 -20.77 7.19 -15.23
CA THR A 21 -19.48 7.47 -14.56
C THR A 21 -18.69 8.61 -15.19
N GLY A 22 -19.08 9.10 -16.38
CA GLY A 22 -18.38 10.19 -17.07
C GLY A 22 -17.05 9.79 -17.74
N ASN A 23 -16.56 8.58 -17.51
CA ASN A 23 -15.31 8.08 -18.08
C ASN A 23 -15.40 7.91 -19.60
N GLU A 24 -14.32 8.27 -20.30
CA GLU A 24 -14.21 8.15 -21.74
C GLU A 24 -14.12 6.67 -22.18
N ILE A 25 -15.11 6.24 -22.95
CA ILE A 25 -15.17 4.96 -23.63
C ILE A 25 -14.18 4.98 -24.79
N ASN A 26 -13.16 4.13 -24.73
CA ASN A 26 -12.23 3.93 -25.83
C ASN A 26 -13.02 3.54 -27.11
N PRO A 27 -12.94 4.32 -28.20
CA PRO A 27 -13.71 4.11 -29.42
C PRO A 27 -13.49 2.76 -30.14
N HIS A 28 -12.46 2.01 -29.75
CA HIS A 28 -12.16 0.71 -30.34
C HIS A 28 -12.89 -0.47 -29.69
N ILE A 29 -13.73 -0.25 -28.67
CA ILE A 29 -14.47 -1.34 -27.98
C ILE A 29 -15.73 -1.74 -28.78
N PRO A 30 -15.92 -3.03 -29.16
CA PRO A 30 -17.08 -3.49 -29.92
C PRO A 30 -18.42 -3.35 -29.18
N SER A 31 -19.47 -2.99 -29.94
CA SER A 31 -20.79 -2.61 -29.41
C SER A 31 -21.57 -3.71 -28.71
N TYR A 32 -21.32 -5.00 -29.01
CA TYR A 32 -22.11 -6.11 -28.47
C TYR A 32 -21.87 -6.39 -26.97
N VAL A 33 -20.74 -5.91 -26.42
CA VAL A 33 -20.39 -6.05 -25.00
C VAL A 33 -21.27 -5.13 -24.10
N SER A 34 -22.09 -4.25 -24.69
CA SER A 34 -22.77 -3.15 -23.98
C SER A 34 -24.26 -3.33 -23.67
N SER A 35 -24.88 -4.49 -23.96
CA SER A 35 -26.34 -4.70 -23.79
C SER A 35 -26.70 -6.01 -23.08
N ALA A 36 -27.72 -6.04 -22.20
CA ALA A 36 -28.12 -7.23 -21.41
C ALA A 36 -29.65 -7.42 -21.21
N PRO A 37 -30.22 -8.65 -21.37
CA PRO A 37 -31.61 -8.99 -20.95
C PRO A 37 -31.81 -10.33 -20.13
N TRP A 38 -33.04 -10.63 -19.61
CA TRP A 38 -33.42 -11.48 -18.42
C TRP A 38 -34.69 -12.40 -18.56
N LYS A 39 -34.95 -13.44 -17.68
CA LYS A 39 -36.25 -13.96 -17.00
C LYS A 39 -36.22 -15.38 -16.28
N GLY A 40 -37.01 -15.63 -15.18
CA GLY A 40 -37.75 -16.91 -14.80
C GLY A 40 -37.57 -17.67 -13.43
N ALA A 41 -38.62 -18.27 -12.79
CA ALA A 41 -38.69 -18.84 -11.39
C ALA A 41 -38.92 -20.38 -11.19
N CYS A 42 -38.74 -20.93 -9.96
CA CYS A 42 -38.84 -22.38 -9.55
C CYS A 42 -40.20 -22.86 -9.00
N ASP A 43 -40.68 -24.04 -9.43
CA ASP A 43 -41.98 -24.58 -9.00
C ASP A 43 -41.99 -25.41 -7.68
N ASN A 44 -40.84 -25.87 -7.16
CA ASN A 44 -40.79 -26.79 -6.01
C ASN A 44 -40.85 -26.07 -4.66
N CYS A 45 -39.91 -25.14 -4.44
CA CYS A 45 -39.81 -24.31 -3.25
C CYS A 45 -40.38 -22.89 -3.45
N GLY A 46 -40.60 -22.47 -4.71
CA GLY A 46 -41.12 -21.16 -5.05
C GLY A 46 -40.05 -20.08 -5.28
N ALA A 47 -38.75 -20.40 -5.17
CA ALA A 47 -37.67 -19.44 -5.35
C ALA A 47 -37.48 -19.02 -6.83
N MET A 48 -37.19 -17.75 -7.09
CA MET A 48 -37.00 -17.21 -8.45
C MET A 48 -35.63 -17.54 -9.06
N THR A 49 -34.78 -18.25 -8.34
CA THR A 49 -33.33 -18.26 -8.56
C THR A 49 -32.83 -19.52 -9.26
N HIS A 50 -33.55 -20.63 -9.14
CA HIS A 50 -33.19 -21.92 -9.75
C HIS A 50 -34.43 -22.61 -10.35
N ASN A 51 -34.26 -23.82 -10.89
CA ASN A 51 -35.37 -24.63 -11.39
C ASN A 51 -35.64 -25.83 -10.46
N VAL A 52 -36.78 -26.49 -10.63
CA VAL A 52 -37.21 -27.63 -9.78
C VAL A 52 -36.17 -28.73 -9.65
N LYS A 53 -35.39 -28.99 -10.70
CA LYS A 53 -34.37 -30.06 -10.71
C LYS A 53 -33.13 -29.72 -9.88
N GLU A 54 -32.84 -28.43 -9.69
CA GLU A 54 -31.67 -27.92 -8.96
C GLU A 54 -32.05 -27.47 -7.54
N CYS A 55 -33.28 -27.77 -7.12
CA CYS A 55 -33.80 -27.35 -5.84
C CYS A 55 -33.09 -28.08 -4.69
N THR A 56 -32.48 -27.31 -3.80
CA THR A 56 -31.80 -27.78 -2.57
C THR A 56 -32.80 -28.33 -1.54
N ASP A 57 -34.05 -27.87 -1.60
CA ASP A 57 -35.14 -28.37 -0.79
C ASP A 57 -35.54 -29.80 -1.20
N ARG A 58 -35.77 -30.64 -0.18
CA ARG A 58 -36.25 -32.01 -0.35
C ARG A 58 -37.52 -32.05 -1.23
N PRO A 59 -37.58 -32.89 -2.29
CA PRO A 59 -38.73 -32.95 -3.19
C PRO A 59 -40.04 -33.22 -2.44
N ARG A 60 -41.02 -32.32 -2.60
CA ARG A 60 -42.30 -32.40 -1.89
C ARG A 60 -43.31 -33.24 -2.70
N LYS A 61 -44.17 -33.99 -1.99
CA LYS A 61 -45.30 -34.72 -2.60
C LYS A 61 -46.29 -33.77 -3.27
N PHE A 62 -46.56 -32.63 -2.63
CA PHE A 62 -47.29 -31.51 -3.20
C PHE A 62 -46.38 -30.28 -3.18
N ARG A 63 -46.08 -29.74 -4.37
CA ARG A 63 -45.09 -28.66 -4.55
C ARG A 63 -45.63 -27.29 -4.13
N ALA A 64 -44.72 -26.33 -3.91
CA ALA A 64 -45.09 -24.97 -3.53
C ALA A 64 -45.99 -24.29 -4.57
N ILE A 65 -45.80 -24.57 -5.88
CA ILE A 65 -46.67 -24.03 -6.94
C ILE A 65 -48.16 -24.37 -6.75
N TRP A 66 -48.47 -25.53 -6.15
CA TRP A 66 -49.85 -26.00 -5.94
C TRP A 66 -50.37 -25.74 -4.53
N THR A 67 -49.47 -25.59 -3.56
CA THR A 67 -49.82 -25.49 -2.13
C THR A 67 -49.63 -24.11 -1.53
N ASN A 68 -48.84 -23.24 -2.18
CA ASN A 68 -48.48 -21.88 -1.75
C ASN A 68 -48.08 -21.76 -0.27
N LYS A 69 -47.55 -22.84 0.32
CA LYS A 69 -47.18 -22.92 1.74
C LYS A 69 -45.70 -23.28 1.85
N ASN A 70 -45.03 -22.72 2.85
CA ASN A 70 -43.59 -22.90 3.11
C ASN A 70 -42.74 -22.56 1.86
N ILE A 71 -42.85 -21.32 1.37
CA ILE A 71 -42.06 -20.78 0.25
C ILE A 71 -40.66 -20.47 0.78
N ALA A 72 -39.62 -20.97 0.11
CA ALA A 72 -38.25 -20.68 0.48
C ALA A 72 -37.88 -19.23 0.08
N PRO A 73 -37.06 -18.53 0.87
CA PRO A 73 -36.51 -17.25 0.43
C PRO A 73 -35.62 -17.43 -0.80
N ASP A 74 -35.58 -16.42 -1.66
CA ASP A 74 -34.71 -16.42 -2.83
C ASP A 74 -33.24 -16.46 -2.41
N GLU A 75 -32.48 -17.38 -3.01
CA GLU A 75 -31.04 -17.47 -2.81
C GLU A 75 -30.34 -16.27 -3.47
N LYS A 76 -29.38 -15.66 -2.77
CA LYS A 76 -28.56 -14.60 -3.37
C LYS A 76 -27.56 -15.24 -4.34
N ILE A 77 -27.96 -15.43 -5.59
CA ILE A 77 -27.05 -15.91 -6.64
C ILE A 77 -26.17 -14.76 -7.09
N GLU A 78 -25.02 -14.64 -6.45
CA GLU A 78 -23.99 -13.71 -6.88
C GLU A 78 -23.16 -14.36 -7.98
N ARG A 79 -23.25 -13.82 -9.20
CA ARG A 79 -22.37 -14.22 -10.30
C ARG A 79 -21.11 -13.37 -10.22
N PHE A 80 -20.06 -13.93 -9.64
CA PHE A 80 -18.75 -13.31 -9.61
C PHE A 80 -17.91 -13.83 -10.78
N GLU A 81 -17.45 -12.90 -11.63
CA GLU A 81 -16.45 -13.21 -12.65
C GLU A 81 -15.06 -13.11 -12.02
N LEU A 82 -14.63 -14.21 -11.43
CA LEU A 82 -13.27 -14.36 -10.92
C LEU A 82 -12.35 -14.89 -12.03
N ASP A 83 -11.09 -14.49 -11.96
CA ASP A 83 -10.02 -14.98 -12.81
C ASP A 83 -9.64 -16.44 -12.47
N TYR A 84 -8.61 -16.98 -13.12
CA TYR A 84 -8.19 -18.36 -12.89
C TYR A 84 -7.76 -18.58 -11.43
N ASP A 85 -7.03 -17.62 -10.87
CA ASP A 85 -6.50 -17.68 -9.52
C ASP A 85 -7.61 -17.42 -8.51
N GLY A 86 -8.46 -16.40 -8.73
CA GLY A 86 -9.63 -16.13 -7.90
C GLY A 86 -10.61 -17.31 -7.82
N LYS A 87 -10.76 -18.15 -8.85
CA LYS A 87 -11.59 -19.38 -8.75
C LYS A 87 -10.98 -20.48 -7.90
N ARG A 88 -9.65 -20.48 -7.75
CA ARG A 88 -8.88 -21.51 -7.02
C ARG A 88 -8.32 -21.01 -5.71
N ASP A 89 -8.50 -19.73 -5.40
CA ASP A 89 -8.06 -19.17 -4.15
C ASP A 89 -8.74 -19.94 -3.02
N ARG A 90 -7.89 -20.63 -2.26
CA ARG A 90 -8.29 -21.44 -1.12
C ARG A 90 -8.93 -20.59 -0.03
N TRP A 91 -8.63 -19.30 0.00
CA TRP A 91 -9.10 -18.36 1.01
C TRP A 91 -10.40 -17.65 0.61
N ASN A 92 -11.04 -18.08 -0.48
CA ASN A 92 -12.39 -17.61 -0.79
C ASN A 92 -13.37 -17.92 0.35
N GLY A 93 -14.01 -16.88 0.85
CA GLY A 93 -14.94 -16.97 1.99
C GLY A 93 -14.25 -16.96 3.36
N TYR A 94 -12.95 -16.66 3.44
CA TYR A 94 -12.27 -16.45 4.72
C TYR A 94 -12.76 -15.17 5.39
N ASP A 95 -13.27 -15.30 6.63
CA ASP A 95 -13.63 -14.16 7.46
C ASP A 95 -12.41 -13.69 8.28
N ALA A 96 -11.95 -12.46 8.00
CA ALA A 96 -10.82 -11.87 8.69
C ALA A 96 -11.06 -11.71 10.20
N ALA A 97 -12.31 -11.61 10.65
CA ALA A 97 -12.63 -11.54 12.08
C ALA A 97 -12.25 -12.82 12.83
N LEU A 98 -12.25 -13.98 12.15
CA LEU A 98 -11.84 -15.26 12.74
C LEU A 98 -10.32 -15.35 12.98
N TYR A 99 -9.52 -14.45 12.39
CA TYR A 99 -8.08 -14.40 12.63
C TYR A 99 -7.74 -14.07 14.08
N VAL A 100 -8.67 -13.47 14.84
CA VAL A 100 -8.54 -13.21 16.28
C VAL A 100 -8.15 -14.48 17.04
N HIS A 101 -8.72 -15.65 16.71
CA HIS A 101 -8.36 -16.91 17.36
C HIS A 101 -6.90 -17.35 17.12
N VAL A 102 -6.31 -16.92 16.01
CA VAL A 102 -4.89 -17.14 15.74
C VAL A 102 -4.08 -16.21 16.64
N VAL A 103 -4.42 -14.93 16.69
CA VAL A 103 -3.76 -13.93 17.54
C VAL A 103 -3.78 -14.37 19.01
N GLU A 104 -4.94 -14.73 19.55
CA GLU A 104 -5.10 -15.21 20.93
C GLU A 104 -4.19 -16.40 21.25
N ARG A 105 -4.05 -17.34 20.30
CA ARG A 105 -3.16 -18.50 20.46
C ARG A 105 -1.68 -18.08 20.53
N TYR A 106 -1.28 -17.12 19.72
CA TYR A 106 0.10 -16.62 19.69
C TYR A 106 0.40 -15.76 20.93
N GLU A 107 -0.50 -14.88 21.33
CA GLU A 107 -0.37 -14.07 22.54
C GLU A 107 -0.23 -14.96 23.78
N ALA A 108 -1.07 -16.00 23.93
CA ALA A 108 -0.95 -16.95 25.03
C ALA A 108 0.42 -17.67 25.04
N ARG A 109 0.96 -18.00 23.86
CA ARG A 109 2.29 -18.62 23.72
C ARG A 109 3.41 -17.65 24.08
N ASP A 110 3.32 -16.41 23.64
CA ASP A 110 4.33 -15.39 23.85
C ASP A 110 4.32 -14.89 25.30
N GLU A 111 3.15 -14.80 25.93
CA GLU A 111 3.02 -14.58 27.37
C GLU A 111 3.72 -15.67 28.18
N ALA A 112 3.54 -16.95 27.82
CA ALA A 112 4.21 -18.05 28.49
C ALA A 112 5.74 -17.95 28.33
N ARG A 113 6.23 -17.57 27.14
CA ARG A 113 7.66 -17.31 26.89
C ARG A 113 8.17 -16.14 27.73
N ASN A 114 7.43 -15.04 27.78
CA ASN A 114 7.80 -13.84 28.52
C ASN A 114 7.82 -14.09 30.03
N LYS A 115 6.85 -14.84 30.57
CA LYS A 115 6.82 -15.27 31.97
C LYS A 115 8.07 -16.11 32.30
N TYR A 116 8.38 -17.10 31.47
CA TYR A 116 9.58 -17.93 31.64
C TYR A 116 10.89 -17.11 31.62
N LEU A 117 11.03 -16.19 30.67
CA LEU A 117 12.22 -15.32 30.58
C LEU A 117 12.33 -14.37 31.78
N LYS A 118 11.21 -13.78 32.23
CA LYS A 118 11.17 -12.95 33.44
C LYS A 118 11.58 -13.74 34.68
N ASP A 119 11.08 -14.96 34.84
CA ASP A 119 11.47 -15.83 35.96
C ASP A 119 12.96 -16.18 35.93
N GLN A 120 13.53 -16.44 34.75
CA GLN A 120 14.98 -16.63 34.60
C GLN A 120 15.78 -15.36 34.92
N GLN A 121 15.30 -14.19 34.48
CA GLN A 121 15.94 -12.90 34.73
C GLN A 121 15.90 -12.56 36.22
N ILE A 122 14.78 -12.81 36.90
CA ILE A 122 14.63 -12.61 38.34
C ILE A 122 15.61 -13.51 39.09
N LYS A 123 15.72 -14.81 38.73
CA LYS A 123 16.73 -15.70 39.33
C LYS A 123 18.16 -15.17 39.15
N LYS A 124 18.52 -14.73 37.94
CA LYS A 124 19.84 -14.13 37.67
C LYS A 124 20.05 -12.81 38.41
N LEU A 125 19.01 -11.97 38.55
CA LEU A 125 19.08 -10.71 39.28
C LEU A 125 19.12 -10.92 40.79
N GLU A 126 18.44 -11.94 41.32
CA GLU A 126 18.57 -12.39 42.71
C GLU A 126 20.00 -12.86 42.99
N GLU A 127 20.62 -13.58 42.03
CA GLU A 127 22.03 -13.96 42.08
C GLU A 127 22.98 -12.75 41.94
N GLN A 128 22.66 -11.78 41.05
CA GLN A 128 23.48 -10.60 40.73
C GLN A 128 23.31 -9.41 41.70
N ASN A 129 22.22 -9.30 42.47
CA ASN A 129 22.02 -8.25 43.49
C ASN A 129 23.02 -8.33 44.66
N THR A 130 23.96 -9.29 44.62
CA THR A 130 25.17 -9.33 45.44
C THR A 130 26.32 -8.46 44.91
N ASN A 131 26.26 -7.87 43.71
CA ASN A 131 27.24 -6.90 43.21
C ASN A 131 26.60 -5.90 42.20
N LYS A 132 26.60 -4.60 42.55
CA LYS A 132 26.10 -3.53 41.66
C LYS A 132 27.09 -3.20 40.54
N GLN A 133 26.61 -2.93 39.32
CA GLN A 133 26.58 -1.59 38.69
C GLN A 133 25.91 -1.60 37.30
N ASN A 134 25.30 -0.46 36.95
CA ASN A 134 24.43 -0.18 35.79
C ASN A 134 25.14 -0.15 34.42
N VAL A 135 24.43 -0.54 33.36
CA VAL A 135 24.72 -0.23 31.95
C VAL A 135 23.47 0.37 31.30
N GLY A 136 23.62 1.54 30.69
CA GLY A 136 22.57 2.30 30.00
C GLY A 136 22.31 1.80 28.58
N GLY A 137 21.03 1.88 28.16
CA GLY A 137 20.48 1.29 26.95
C GLY A 137 20.75 2.07 25.66
N GLY A 138 20.65 1.33 24.54
CA GLY A 138 20.73 1.86 23.17
C GLY A 138 19.43 2.53 22.75
N VAL A 139 19.58 3.53 21.89
CA VAL A 139 18.49 4.22 21.20
C VAL A 139 18.47 3.69 19.78
N ASP A 140 17.32 3.18 19.35
CA ASP A 140 17.07 2.77 17.97
C ASP A 140 16.51 4.00 17.21
N ASP A 141 17.21 4.43 16.16
CA ASP A 141 16.78 5.51 15.26
C ASP A 141 15.81 4.93 14.21
N ASP A 142 14.52 5.24 14.38
CA ASP A 142 13.45 4.88 13.46
C ASP A 142 13.41 5.87 12.28
N HIS A 143 14.01 5.50 11.15
CA HIS A 143 13.90 6.29 9.90
C HIS A 143 12.63 5.89 9.13
N GLU A 144 11.60 6.74 9.16
CA GLU A 144 10.38 6.57 8.35
C GLU A 144 10.68 6.78 6.87
N GLU A 145 10.55 5.71 6.08
CA GLU A 145 10.62 5.75 4.62
C GLU A 145 9.28 6.26 4.07
N ILE A 146 9.29 7.45 3.44
CA ILE A 146 8.09 8.09 2.91
C ILE A 146 7.75 7.46 1.54
N GLU A 147 6.81 6.53 1.53
CA GLU A 147 6.24 5.94 0.30
C GLU A 147 4.98 6.73 -0.15
N ASP A 148 5.15 7.96 -0.65
CA ASP A 148 4.04 8.69 -1.30
C ASP A 148 4.02 8.41 -2.81
N GLU A 149 2.95 7.76 -3.27
CA GLU A 149 2.72 7.39 -4.68
C GLU A 149 2.66 8.61 -5.63
N TYR A 150 2.44 9.81 -5.11
CA TYR A 150 2.42 11.05 -5.90
C TYR A 150 3.73 11.86 -5.86
N SER A 151 4.78 11.32 -5.22
CA SER A 151 6.01 12.09 -4.96
C SER A 151 6.71 12.55 -6.24
N SER A 152 6.80 11.74 -7.31
CA SER A 152 7.23 12.19 -8.66
C SER A 152 7.25 11.03 -9.67
N HIS A 153 7.14 11.36 -10.97
CA HIS A 153 7.19 10.34 -12.02
C HIS A 153 8.62 9.78 -12.19
N TYR A 154 8.80 8.53 -11.77
CA TYR A 154 9.99 7.72 -12.05
C TYR A 154 9.78 6.90 -13.33
N ASP A 155 10.64 7.09 -14.33
CA ASP A 155 10.69 6.22 -15.49
C ASP A 155 11.67 5.04 -15.21
N PRO A 156 11.17 3.81 -14.93
CA PRO A 156 12.03 2.68 -14.63
C PRO A 156 12.88 2.22 -15.82
N LYS A 157 12.51 2.58 -17.05
CA LYS A 157 13.27 2.20 -18.25
C LYS A 157 14.56 2.99 -18.38
N THR A 158 14.52 4.27 -18.00
CA THR A 158 15.67 5.18 -18.07
C THR A 158 16.30 5.46 -16.72
N ARG A 159 15.70 4.96 -15.63
CA ARG A 159 16.08 5.20 -14.22
C ARG A 159 16.20 6.70 -13.93
N SER A 160 15.29 7.49 -14.50
CA SER A 160 15.29 8.94 -14.37
C SER A 160 14.02 9.43 -13.66
N MET A 161 14.22 10.33 -12.70
CA MET A 161 13.16 11.14 -12.10
C MET A 161 13.00 12.40 -12.95
N ARG A 162 11.76 12.84 -13.18
CA ARG A 162 11.48 14.05 -13.97
C ARG A 162 11.34 15.31 -13.11
N GLU A 163 10.80 15.16 -11.92
CA GLU A 163 10.43 16.22 -10.98
C GLU A 163 11.06 15.95 -9.61
N ASP A 164 11.21 17.00 -8.80
CA ASP A 164 11.70 16.88 -7.43
C ASP A 164 10.67 16.10 -6.58
N PRO A 165 11.08 15.05 -5.85
CA PRO A 165 10.17 14.25 -5.02
C PRO A 165 9.62 14.99 -3.78
N LEU A 166 10.22 16.12 -3.44
CA LEU A 166 9.85 16.99 -2.33
C LEU A 166 9.68 18.43 -2.85
N PRO A 167 8.61 18.70 -3.63
CA PRO A 167 8.41 19.99 -4.28
C PRO A 167 8.07 21.11 -3.28
N ASP A 168 7.42 20.78 -2.17
CA ASP A 168 6.93 21.74 -1.18
C ASP A 168 7.92 22.03 -0.03
N MET A 169 9.05 21.31 0.06
CA MET A 169 10.07 21.56 1.08
C MET A 169 10.93 22.78 0.73
N ASP A 170 11.19 23.64 1.72
CA ASP A 170 12.09 24.78 1.58
C ASP A 170 13.48 24.30 1.11
N PRO A 171 14.09 24.91 0.08
CA PRO A 171 15.37 24.48 -0.44
C PRO A 171 16.52 24.44 0.59
N ASN A 172 16.46 25.18 1.70
CA ASN A 172 17.48 25.15 2.76
C ASN A 172 17.25 24.06 3.80
N ASP A 173 16.02 23.55 3.93
CA ASP A 173 15.67 22.44 4.82
C ASP A 173 15.80 21.07 4.14
N LYS A 174 16.25 21.06 2.88
CA LYS A 174 16.66 19.85 2.15
C LYS A 174 17.97 19.35 2.74
N PHE A 175 17.89 18.51 3.77
CA PHE A 175 19.04 17.77 4.28
C PHE A 175 19.57 16.83 3.18
N TYR A 176 20.81 17.04 2.76
CA TYR A 176 21.52 16.12 1.89
C TYR A 176 22.15 15.01 2.73
N ILE A 177 22.52 13.89 2.08
CA ILE A 177 23.16 12.69 2.69
C ILE A 177 24.00 13.04 3.91
N ASN A 178 23.71 12.40 5.05
CA ASN A 178 24.41 12.52 6.34
C ASN A 178 24.41 13.93 6.97
N ASP A 179 23.23 14.58 6.97
CA ASP A 179 22.94 15.86 7.62
C ASP A 179 23.76 17.05 7.10
N HIS A 180 24.19 16.98 5.84
CA HIS A 180 24.86 18.10 5.19
C HIS A 180 23.84 19.05 4.58
N THR A 181 24.02 20.35 4.79
CA THR A 181 23.18 21.39 4.14
C THR A 181 23.67 21.75 2.73
N THR A 182 24.77 21.14 2.27
CA THR A 182 25.36 21.39 0.95
C THR A 182 25.79 20.08 0.27
N VAL A 183 25.72 20.03 -1.06
CA VAL A 183 26.13 18.86 -1.85
C VAL A 183 27.67 18.71 -1.86
N TRP A 184 28.16 17.47 -1.96
CA TRP A 184 29.58 17.16 -2.15
C TRP A 184 30.15 17.87 -3.40
N GLY A 185 31.27 18.58 -3.24
CA GLY A 185 31.88 19.39 -4.30
C GLY A 185 31.51 20.87 -4.26
N SER A 186 30.68 21.29 -3.30
CA SER A 186 30.34 22.69 -3.04
C SER A 186 31.51 23.52 -2.46
N TRP A 187 32.59 22.89 -2.01
CA TRP A 187 33.79 23.54 -1.50
C TRP A 187 35.06 22.88 -2.04
N ARG A 188 36.12 23.67 -2.27
CA ARG A 188 37.39 23.21 -2.82
C ARG A 188 38.55 23.93 -2.15
N ASN A 189 39.51 23.16 -1.62
CA ASN A 189 40.79 23.66 -1.13
C ASN A 189 41.92 22.74 -1.59
N ASN A 190 43.07 23.29 -1.98
CA ASN A 190 44.27 22.53 -2.34
C ASN A 190 44.04 21.32 -3.28
N HIS A 191 43.24 21.51 -4.34
CA HIS A 191 42.86 20.47 -5.31
C HIS A 191 42.01 19.32 -4.75
N GLN A 192 41.47 19.46 -3.55
CA GLN A 192 40.56 18.51 -2.93
C GLN A 192 39.16 19.13 -2.83
N TRP A 193 38.15 18.29 -3.05
CA TRP A 193 36.74 18.66 -2.99
C TRP A 193 36.14 18.28 -1.64
N GLY A 194 35.19 19.07 -1.17
CA GLY A 194 34.52 18.84 0.10
C GLY A 194 33.13 19.48 0.16
N TYR A 195 32.55 19.42 1.36
CA TYR A 195 31.28 20.04 1.68
C TYR A 195 31.47 21.48 2.18
N ARG A 196 30.66 22.44 1.70
CA ARG A 196 30.75 23.84 2.11
C ARG A 196 30.29 24.08 3.54
N CYS A 197 29.34 23.29 4.04
CA CYS A 197 28.79 23.44 5.39
C CYS A 197 29.81 23.19 6.52
N CYS A 198 30.71 22.22 6.37
CA CYS A 198 31.65 21.82 7.43
C CYS A 198 33.11 21.65 6.96
N LYS A 199 33.41 21.93 5.68
CA LYS A 199 34.76 21.81 5.05
C LYS A 199 35.37 20.40 5.13
N GLN A 200 34.57 19.36 5.29
CA GLN A 200 35.07 17.99 5.28
C GLN A 200 35.47 17.55 3.87
N LEU A 201 36.59 16.83 3.78
CA LEU A 201 37.23 16.34 2.55
C LEU A 201 36.96 14.85 2.28
N ILE A 202 36.07 14.22 3.05
CA ILE A 202 35.69 12.80 2.87
C ILE A 202 34.21 12.75 2.49
N ARG A 203 33.89 12.03 1.40
CA ARG A 203 32.51 11.90 0.91
C ARG A 203 31.73 10.97 1.83
N ASN A 204 30.45 11.28 2.06
CA ASN A 204 29.54 10.50 2.91
C ASN A 204 29.99 10.39 4.38
N THR A 205 30.68 11.38 4.94
CA THR A 205 30.84 11.52 6.39
C THR A 205 29.67 12.30 6.99
N TYR A 206 29.44 12.18 8.30
CA TYR A 206 28.42 12.98 8.99
C TYR A 206 28.86 14.44 9.14
N CYS A 207 27.93 15.38 8.98
CA CYS A 207 28.21 16.81 9.12
C CYS A 207 28.69 17.14 10.54
N THR A 208 29.89 17.71 10.66
CA THR A 208 30.45 18.15 11.96
C THR A 208 30.09 19.60 12.32
N GLY A 209 29.26 20.25 11.51
CA GLY A 209 28.83 21.64 11.71
C GLY A 209 30.01 22.63 11.86
N ALA A 210 29.77 23.72 12.61
CA ALA A 210 30.79 24.73 12.88
C ALA A 210 32.00 24.20 13.69
N ALA A 211 31.81 23.14 14.47
CA ALA A 211 32.88 22.49 15.23
C ALA A 211 33.93 21.85 14.30
N GLY A 212 33.50 21.31 13.15
CA GLY A 212 34.40 20.79 12.12
C GLY A 212 35.32 21.84 11.52
N ILE A 213 34.79 23.05 11.29
CA ILE A 213 35.54 24.16 10.72
C ILE A 213 36.61 24.63 11.73
N ALA A 214 36.22 24.82 12.99
CA ALA A 214 37.15 25.23 14.04
C ALA A 214 38.26 24.19 14.27
N ALA A 215 37.94 22.90 14.23
CA ALA A 215 38.93 21.83 14.37
C ALA A 215 39.91 21.79 13.18
N ALA A 216 39.43 22.00 11.96
CA ALA A 216 40.28 22.00 10.78
C ALA A 216 41.17 23.27 10.71
N ASP A 217 40.65 24.43 11.09
CA ASP A 217 41.41 25.69 11.19
C ASP A 217 42.52 25.57 12.28
N GLN A 218 42.21 24.90 13.41
CA GLN A 218 43.18 24.63 14.47
C GLN A 218 44.24 23.58 14.08
N ALA A 219 43.88 22.61 13.25
CA ALA A 219 44.79 21.58 12.77
C ALA A 219 45.75 22.07 11.66
N GLY A 220 45.60 23.32 11.20
CA GLY A 220 46.37 23.86 10.08
C GLY A 220 46.14 23.09 8.77
N ALA A 221 45.02 22.39 8.67
CA ALA A 221 44.65 21.58 7.51
C ALA A 221 43.90 22.38 6.43
N ILE A 222 43.75 23.70 6.63
CA ILE A 222 43.07 24.62 5.72
C ILE A 222 43.94 25.82 5.37
#